data_AF-A0A2L2XE47-F1
#
_entry.id   AF-A0A2L2XE47-F1
#
_cell.length_a   1.000
_cell.length_b   1.000
_cell.length_c   1.000
_cell.angle_alpha   90.00
_cell.angle_beta   90.00
_cell.angle_gamma   90.00
#
_symmetry.space_group_name_H-M   'P 1'
#
loop_
_entity.id
_entity.type
_entity.pdbx_description
1 polymer ?
#
loop_
_entity_poly.entity_id
_entity_poly.type
_entity_poly.pdbx_seq_one_letter_code
_entity_poly.pdbx_strand_id
1 'polypeptide(L)'
;MDTHYDSGNRQYAYQIPFSTRTGMSVMDTGMVISSGQSYVYPKAATPVSPSVWWNSRAWQYGWRIKVWDAWGLESPWSNGQDFEIIALERLRVSKIGNPPNGQPVPVLNDPATHIMIDYGTNPLPKIKANGMVVILVDSIGPVNTLPLGINFYYHDISTGEKTTATVHNLTALLPWGSATNRLSCEIWSRPEVIIAGDATVIRALLEGTTSVGNNAHLRVSAPYDIDVAQVLGTSYTDWSVVLKGRKN
;
A
#
# COMPACT_ATOMS: atom_id res chain seq x y z
N MET A 1 -15.01 20.65 -41.55
CA MET A 1 -14.54 19.63 -40.59
C MET A 1 -14.35 18.38 -41.39
N ASP A 2 -13.10 18.02 -41.62
CA ASP A 2 -12.75 16.86 -42.44
C ASP A 2 -12.76 15.62 -41.56
N THR A 3 -13.81 14.81 -41.68
CA THR A 3 -13.96 13.54 -40.96
C THR A 3 -13.47 12.40 -41.83
N HIS A 4 -12.20 12.42 -42.20
CA HIS A 4 -11.54 11.24 -42.73
C HIS A 4 -11.15 10.31 -41.59
N TYR A 5 -12.10 9.49 -41.16
CA TYR A 5 -11.80 8.25 -40.43
C TYR A 5 -11.18 7.28 -41.45
N ASP A 6 -9.88 7.45 -41.72
CA ASP A 6 -9.16 6.51 -42.57
C ASP A 6 -8.91 5.23 -41.77
N SER A 7 -9.36 4.09 -42.29
CA SER A 7 -9.15 2.76 -41.69
C SER A 7 -7.66 2.38 -41.51
N GLY A 8 -6.74 3.15 -42.10
CA GLY A 8 -5.31 3.06 -41.88
C GLY A 8 -4.77 3.85 -40.68
N ASN A 9 -5.59 4.70 -40.03
CA ASN A 9 -5.11 5.64 -39.03
C ASN A 9 -4.98 4.97 -37.66
N ARG A 10 -3.73 4.70 -37.24
CA ARG A 10 -3.41 3.98 -35.99
C ARG A 10 -2.73 4.91 -35.01
N GLN A 11 -3.14 4.84 -33.74
CA GLN A 11 -2.45 5.52 -32.65
C GLN A 11 -0.99 5.04 -32.55
N TYR A 12 -0.08 5.99 -32.55
CA TYR A 12 1.36 5.79 -32.33
C TYR A 12 1.79 6.27 -30.94
N ALA A 13 1.19 7.35 -30.45
CA ALA A 13 1.51 7.90 -29.14
C ALA A 13 0.30 8.57 -28.49
N TYR A 14 0.38 8.82 -27.19
CA TYR A 14 -0.59 9.59 -26.43
C TYR A 14 0.07 10.46 -25.37
N GLN A 15 -0.67 11.47 -24.89
CA GLN A 15 -0.29 12.29 -23.74
C GLN A 15 -1.51 12.56 -22.89
N ILE A 16 -1.37 12.36 -21.57
CA ILE A 16 -2.42 12.54 -20.58
C ILE A 16 -1.90 13.42 -19.43
N PRO A 17 -2.31 14.70 -19.37
CA PRO A 17 -2.18 15.50 -18.17
C PRO A 17 -3.30 15.17 -17.18
N PHE A 18 -2.95 15.16 -15.91
CA PHE A 18 -3.83 15.00 -14.78
C PHE A 18 -3.75 16.24 -13.88
N SER A 19 -4.89 16.71 -13.41
CA SER A 19 -4.98 17.82 -12.48
C SER A 19 -5.89 17.47 -11.31
N THR A 20 -5.74 18.17 -10.19
CA THR A 20 -6.78 18.18 -9.16
C THR A 20 -8.04 18.84 -9.71
N ARG A 21 -9.18 18.63 -9.06
CA ARG A 21 -10.43 19.34 -9.38
C ARG A 21 -10.31 20.87 -9.30
N THR A 22 -9.37 21.37 -8.50
CA THR A 22 -9.05 22.82 -8.40
C THR A 22 -8.14 23.32 -9.51
N GLY A 23 -7.76 22.46 -10.47
CA GLY A 23 -6.94 22.81 -11.63
C GLY A 23 -5.43 22.78 -11.40
N MET A 24 -4.94 22.29 -10.25
CA MET A 24 -3.50 22.15 -10.01
C MET A 24 -2.97 20.92 -10.76
N SER A 25 -1.87 21.07 -11.49
CA SER A 25 -1.22 19.95 -12.18
C SER A 25 -0.74 18.91 -11.17
N VAL A 26 -1.05 17.63 -11.43
CA VAL A 26 -0.63 16.47 -10.62
C VAL A 26 0.47 15.70 -11.33
N MET A 27 0.28 15.44 -12.62
CA MET A 27 1.19 14.70 -13.47
C MET A 27 0.92 15.04 -14.94
N ASP A 28 1.94 14.98 -15.77
CA ASP A 28 1.80 14.90 -17.22
C ASP A 28 2.64 13.71 -17.71
N THR A 29 2.05 12.81 -18.49
CA THR A 29 2.79 11.67 -19.02
C THR A 29 3.87 12.09 -20.02
N GLY A 30 3.78 13.30 -20.58
CA GLY A 30 4.47 13.64 -21.82
C GLY A 30 3.97 12.77 -22.99
N MET A 31 4.65 12.86 -24.13
CA MET A 31 4.38 11.99 -25.27
C MET A 31 4.88 10.57 -24.98
N VAL A 32 3.94 9.65 -24.78
CA VAL A 32 4.21 8.23 -24.57
C VAL A 32 4.03 7.50 -25.89
N ILE A 33 5.13 6.98 -26.45
CA ILE A 33 5.09 6.14 -27.67
C ILE A 33 4.44 4.81 -27.31
N SER A 34 3.17 4.64 -27.70
CA SER A 34 2.37 3.47 -27.41
C SER A 34 1.06 3.50 -28.21
N SER A 35 0.69 2.35 -28.77
CA SER A 35 -0.64 2.10 -29.34
C SER A 35 -1.65 1.59 -28.30
N GLY A 36 -1.26 1.53 -27.02
CA GLY A 36 -2.12 1.06 -25.93
C GLY A 36 -3.30 2.00 -25.71
N GLN A 37 -4.47 1.42 -25.44
CA GLN A 37 -5.71 2.15 -25.15
C GLN A 37 -5.96 2.31 -23.65
N SER A 38 -5.00 1.91 -22.81
CA SER A 38 -5.07 2.05 -21.37
C SER A 38 -3.73 2.58 -20.83
N TYR A 39 -3.83 3.36 -19.76
CA TYR A 39 -2.69 3.84 -19.01
C TYR A 39 -2.80 3.35 -17.57
N VAL A 40 -1.76 2.65 -17.11
CA VAL A 40 -1.66 2.19 -15.73
C VAL A 40 -0.64 3.06 -15.03
N TYR A 41 -1.09 3.86 -14.07
CA TYR A 41 -0.17 4.64 -13.26
C TYR A 41 0.64 3.73 -12.32
N PRO A 42 1.95 4.00 -12.14
CA PRO A 42 2.80 3.21 -11.26
C PRO A 42 2.42 3.42 -9.80
N LYS A 43 2.53 2.35 -9.00
CA LYS A 43 2.48 2.43 -7.54
C LYS A 43 3.74 3.11 -6.99
N ALA A 44 3.70 3.58 -5.75
CA ALA A 44 4.92 4.06 -5.09
C ALA A 44 5.96 2.94 -5.03
N ALA A 45 7.17 3.22 -5.56
CA ALA A 45 8.25 2.23 -5.63
C ALA A 45 9.13 2.20 -4.37
N THR A 46 9.13 3.27 -3.57
CA THR A 46 9.99 3.39 -2.40
C THR A 46 9.22 3.93 -1.19
N PRO A 47 9.69 3.68 0.03
CA PRO A 47 9.02 4.17 1.23
C PRO A 47 9.18 5.69 1.40
N VAL A 48 10.26 6.27 0.86
CA VAL A 48 10.54 7.72 0.90
C VAL A 48 9.75 8.51 -0.13
N SER A 49 9.43 7.92 -1.28
CA SER A 49 8.74 8.61 -2.38
C SER A 49 7.27 8.15 -2.48
N PRO A 50 6.30 8.99 -2.07
CA PRO A 50 4.88 8.70 -2.28
C PRO A 50 4.51 8.60 -3.76
N SER A 51 3.36 7.97 -4.03
CA SER A 51 2.71 8.05 -5.34
C SER A 51 2.37 9.52 -5.63
N VAL A 52 2.33 9.90 -6.91
CA VAL A 52 1.94 11.27 -7.32
C VAL A 52 0.55 11.62 -6.80
N TRP A 53 -0.35 10.64 -6.72
CA TRP A 53 -1.71 10.78 -6.24
C TRP A 53 -1.79 11.06 -4.74
N TRP A 54 -1.08 10.29 -3.91
CA TRP A 54 -1.02 10.58 -2.48
C TRP A 54 -0.31 11.91 -2.20
N ASN A 55 0.75 12.21 -2.96
CA ASN A 55 1.50 13.44 -2.79
C ASN A 55 0.70 14.68 -3.18
N SER A 56 -0.28 14.55 -4.08
CA SER A 56 -1.13 15.67 -4.50
C SER A 56 -2.11 16.14 -3.42
N ARG A 57 -2.28 15.37 -2.33
CA ARG A 57 -3.23 15.66 -1.23
C ARG A 57 -4.66 15.89 -1.71
N ALA A 58 -5.02 15.23 -2.80
CA ALA A 58 -6.35 15.28 -3.40
C ALA A 58 -6.87 13.87 -3.61
N TRP A 59 -8.14 13.75 -3.98
CA TRP A 59 -8.75 12.48 -4.34
C TRP A 59 -9.74 12.61 -5.50
N GLN A 60 -10.04 13.85 -5.91
CA GLN A 60 -10.84 14.19 -7.08
C GLN A 60 -9.94 14.86 -8.12
N TYR A 61 -10.00 14.34 -9.34
CA TYR A 61 -9.05 14.67 -10.39
C TYR A 61 -9.77 14.88 -11.72
N GLY A 62 -9.11 15.62 -12.59
CA GLY A 62 -9.47 15.76 -14.00
C GLY A 62 -8.36 15.21 -14.89
N TRP A 63 -8.73 14.73 -16.07
CA TRP A 63 -7.80 14.36 -17.13
C TRP A 63 -8.35 14.76 -18.49
N ARG A 64 -7.46 14.84 -19.47
CA ARG A 64 -7.75 14.93 -20.89
C ARG A 64 -6.67 14.19 -21.66
N ILE A 65 -6.91 13.87 -22.92
CA ILE A 65 -5.95 13.13 -23.74
C ILE A 65 -5.81 13.78 -25.10
N LYS A 66 -4.60 13.72 -25.65
CA LYS A 66 -4.36 13.85 -27.09
C LYS A 66 -3.55 12.66 -27.56
N VAL A 67 -3.67 12.37 -28.85
CA VAL A 67 -2.99 11.24 -29.49
C VAL A 67 -2.25 11.69 -30.74
N TRP A 68 -1.27 10.90 -31.15
CA TRP A 68 -0.59 11.04 -32.42
C TRP A 68 -0.85 9.80 -33.26
N ASP A 69 -1.03 9.99 -34.56
CA ASP A 69 -1.07 8.88 -35.50
C ASP A 69 0.33 8.40 -35.92
N ALA A 70 0.37 7.36 -36.75
CA ALA A 70 1.60 6.76 -37.27
C ALA A 70 2.46 7.72 -38.12
N TRP A 71 1.91 8.83 -38.59
CA TRP A 71 2.63 9.87 -39.35
C TRP A 71 3.07 11.04 -38.46
N GLY A 72 2.81 10.97 -37.15
CA GLY A 72 3.16 12.00 -36.18
C GLY A 72 2.22 13.20 -36.18
N LEU A 73 1.02 13.08 -36.77
CA LEU A 73 0.02 14.14 -36.71
C LEU A 73 -0.68 14.13 -35.35
N GLU A 74 -0.69 15.27 -34.68
CA GLU A 74 -1.32 15.47 -33.37
C GLU A 74 -2.85 15.68 -33.49
N SER A 75 -3.62 15.01 -32.64
CA SER A 75 -5.04 15.31 -32.44
C SER A 75 -5.24 16.56 -31.58
N PRO A 76 -6.36 17.29 -31.71
CA PRO A 76 -6.79 18.19 -30.66
C PRO A 76 -6.91 17.47 -29.31
N TRP A 77 -6.82 18.21 -28.21
CA TRP A 77 -7.14 17.69 -26.89
C TRP A 77 -8.60 17.25 -26.83
N SER A 78 -8.86 16.13 -26.16
CA SER A 78 -10.21 15.73 -25.76
C SER A 78 -10.82 16.76 -24.81
N ASN A 79 -12.14 16.71 -24.69
CA ASN A 79 -12.81 17.34 -23.54
C ASN A 79 -12.26 16.75 -22.24
N GLY A 80 -12.19 17.60 -21.20
CA GLY A 80 -11.81 17.15 -19.85
C GLY A 80 -12.84 16.20 -19.26
N GLN A 81 -12.37 15.25 -18.48
CA GLN A 81 -13.18 14.28 -17.74
C GLN A 81 -12.71 14.22 -16.30
N ASP A 82 -13.67 14.08 -15.38
CA ASP A 82 -13.39 13.97 -13.95
C ASP A 82 -13.40 12.50 -13.50
N PHE A 83 -12.62 12.21 -12.47
CA PHE A 83 -12.61 10.92 -11.79
C PHE A 83 -12.19 11.06 -10.33
N GLU A 84 -12.46 10.02 -9.54
CA GLU A 84 -12.14 9.97 -8.13
C GLU A 84 -11.28 8.74 -7.84
N ILE A 85 -10.29 8.89 -6.96
CA ILE A 85 -9.49 7.77 -6.45
C ILE A 85 -9.84 7.59 -4.97
N ILE A 86 -10.39 6.43 -4.65
CA ILE A 86 -10.63 5.99 -3.28
C ILE A 86 -9.95 4.63 -3.13
N ALA A 87 -8.80 4.60 -2.46
CA ALA A 87 -7.96 3.42 -2.38
C ALA A 87 -7.03 3.43 -1.18
N LEU A 88 -6.69 2.24 -0.70
CA LEU A 88 -5.57 2.02 0.23
C LEU A 88 -4.30 1.72 -0.57
N GLU A 89 -3.17 2.27 -0.17
CA GLU A 89 -1.90 2.06 -0.84
C GLU A 89 -0.68 2.17 0.11
N ARG A 90 0.51 1.91 -0.44
CA ARG A 90 1.82 2.06 0.22
C ARG A 90 1.92 1.39 1.59
N LEU A 91 1.50 0.14 1.66
CA LEU A 91 1.73 -0.69 2.84
C LEU A 91 3.22 -0.86 3.07
N ARG A 92 3.65 -0.57 4.29
CA ARG A 92 5.06 -0.69 4.69
C ARG A 92 5.18 -1.08 6.15
N VAL A 93 6.15 -1.92 6.46
CA VAL A 93 6.54 -2.17 7.85
C VAL A 93 7.45 -1.03 8.29
N SER A 94 7.02 -0.30 9.31
CA SER A 94 7.72 0.86 9.86
C SER A 94 8.43 0.58 11.18
N LYS A 95 8.10 -0.52 11.85
CA LYS A 95 8.78 -0.95 13.07
C LYS A 95 8.65 -2.45 13.28
N ILE A 96 9.70 -3.08 13.78
CA ILE A 96 9.67 -4.46 14.26
C ILE A 96 10.24 -4.49 15.67
N GLY A 97 9.49 -5.10 16.59
CA GLY A 97 9.88 -5.35 17.96
C GLY A 97 10.57 -6.70 18.05
N ASN A 98 11.81 -6.70 18.54
CA ASN A 98 12.65 -7.89 18.65
C ASN A 98 12.80 -8.68 17.32
N PRO A 99 13.37 -8.06 16.26
CA PRO A 99 13.59 -8.74 14.99
C PRO A 99 14.62 -9.88 15.13
N PRO A 100 14.55 -10.93 14.30
CA PRO A 100 15.62 -11.91 14.19
C PRO A 100 16.97 -11.28 13.82
N ASN A 101 18.08 -11.90 14.26
CA ASN A 101 19.43 -11.42 13.98
C ASN A 101 19.68 -11.33 12.46
N GLY A 102 20.31 -10.24 12.03
CA GLY A 102 20.71 -10.02 10.64
C GLY A 102 19.64 -9.41 9.73
N GLN A 103 18.43 -9.11 10.23
CA GLN A 103 17.40 -8.41 9.46
C GLN A 103 17.49 -6.88 9.65
N PRO A 104 17.27 -6.08 8.59
CA PRO A 104 17.05 -4.64 8.73
C PRO A 104 15.90 -4.32 9.71
N VAL A 105 16.14 -3.36 10.59
CA VAL A 105 15.14 -2.92 11.58
C VAL A 105 14.55 -1.59 11.14
N PRO A 106 13.29 -1.55 10.68
CA PRO A 106 12.67 -0.29 10.31
C PRO A 106 12.43 0.58 11.54
N VAL A 107 12.62 1.89 11.39
CA VAL A 107 12.44 2.91 12.42
C VAL A 107 11.26 3.79 12.04
N LEU A 108 10.27 3.88 12.93
CA LEU A 108 8.97 4.53 12.64
C LEU A 108 9.08 5.95 12.09
N ASN A 109 10.06 6.71 12.56
CA ASN A 109 10.27 8.11 12.20
C ASN A 109 11.29 8.30 11.06
N ASP A 110 11.81 7.21 10.48
CA ASP A 110 12.74 7.24 9.36
C ASP A 110 12.19 6.42 8.17
N PRO A 111 11.48 7.09 7.24
CA PRO A 111 10.91 6.42 6.08
C PRO A 111 11.92 5.68 5.20
N ALA A 112 13.20 6.06 5.20
CA ALA A 112 14.22 5.38 4.38
C ALA A 112 14.49 3.94 4.85
N THR A 113 14.21 3.66 6.12
CA THR A 113 14.40 2.33 6.73
C THR A 113 13.17 1.43 6.61
N HIS A 114 12.02 1.97 6.22
CA HIS A 114 10.78 1.20 6.14
C HIS A 114 10.87 0.13 5.04
N ILE A 115 10.25 -1.02 5.30
CA ILE A 115 10.22 -2.14 4.36
C ILE A 115 8.90 -2.05 3.59
N MET A 116 8.96 -1.80 2.28
CA MET A 116 7.78 -1.82 1.42
C MET A 116 7.21 -3.23 1.35
N ILE A 117 5.90 -3.36 1.55
CA ILE A 117 5.21 -4.64 1.41
C ILE A 117 4.77 -4.73 -0.06
N ASP A 118 5.60 -5.43 -0.84
CA ASP A 118 5.33 -5.67 -2.27
C ASP A 118 4.52 -6.94 -2.49
N TYR A 119 3.61 -6.88 -3.45
CA TYR A 119 2.74 -7.97 -3.85
C TYR A 119 3.56 -9.11 -4.49
N GLY A 120 3.92 -10.11 -3.71
CA GLY A 120 4.21 -11.47 -4.21
C GLY A 120 5.66 -11.89 -4.45
N THR A 121 6.70 -11.10 -4.17
CA THR A 121 8.09 -11.57 -4.43
C THR A 121 9.20 -11.15 -3.47
N ASN A 122 8.95 -10.31 -2.45
CA ASN A 122 9.99 -10.00 -1.47
C ASN A 122 9.94 -10.97 -0.29
N PRO A 123 11.10 -11.42 0.25
CA PRO A 123 11.10 -12.12 1.52
C PRO A 123 10.43 -11.22 2.55
N LEU A 124 9.41 -11.77 3.21
CA LEU A 124 8.64 -11.02 4.20
C LEU A 124 9.55 -10.61 5.35
N PRO A 125 9.34 -9.41 5.94
CA PRO A 125 9.99 -9.07 7.19
C PRO A 125 9.61 -10.11 8.24
N LYS A 126 10.62 -10.61 8.93
CA LYS A 126 10.49 -11.62 9.97
C LYS A 126 10.30 -10.96 11.31
N ILE A 127 9.43 -11.53 12.13
CA ILE A 127 9.21 -11.17 13.52
C ILE A 127 9.28 -12.44 14.37
N LYS A 128 9.71 -12.34 15.63
CA LYS A 128 9.65 -13.49 16.54
C LYS A 128 8.24 -13.67 17.09
N ALA A 129 7.88 -14.87 17.53
CA ALA A 129 6.64 -15.09 18.28
C ALA A 129 6.61 -14.21 19.55
N ASN A 130 5.43 -13.68 19.88
CA ASN A 130 5.22 -12.59 20.84
C ASN A 130 5.94 -11.27 20.48
N GLY A 131 6.42 -11.14 19.24
CA GLY A 131 7.00 -9.93 18.68
C GLY A 131 5.93 -9.00 18.10
N MET A 132 6.29 -7.72 18.03
CA MET A 132 5.43 -6.64 17.54
C MET A 132 5.86 -6.25 16.12
N VAL A 133 4.89 -5.95 15.25
CA VAL A 133 5.12 -5.28 13.97
C VAL A 133 4.22 -4.05 13.88
N VAL A 134 4.76 -2.95 13.34
CA VAL A 134 3.96 -1.77 13.00
C VAL A 134 3.90 -1.61 11.49
N ILE A 135 2.67 -1.55 10.98
CA ILE A 135 2.36 -1.36 9.57
C ILE A 135 1.85 0.05 9.38
N LEU A 136 2.41 0.78 8.42
CA LEU A 136 1.82 2.01 7.92
C LEU A 136 0.97 1.71 6.68
N VAL A 137 -0.23 2.27 6.67
CA VAL A 137 -1.16 2.22 5.54
C VAL A 137 -1.45 3.66 5.13
N ASP A 138 -1.11 4.00 3.89
CA ASP A 138 -1.51 5.28 3.30
C ASP A 138 -2.84 5.07 2.55
N SER A 139 -3.65 6.13 2.43
CA SER A 139 -4.84 6.07 1.57
C SER A 139 -5.05 7.37 0.80
N ILE A 140 -5.70 7.24 -0.35
CA ILE A 140 -6.26 8.34 -1.14
C ILE A 140 -7.79 8.26 -1.02
N GLY A 141 -8.41 9.42 -0.83
CA GLY A 141 -9.84 9.53 -0.56
C GLY A 141 -10.15 9.62 0.94
N PRO A 142 -11.33 10.16 1.30
CA PRO A 142 -11.76 10.30 2.68
C PRO A 142 -12.15 8.94 3.26
N VAL A 143 -11.14 8.19 3.72
CA VAL A 143 -11.33 6.96 4.48
C VAL A 143 -11.67 7.33 5.92
N ASN A 144 -12.84 6.91 6.39
CA ASN A 144 -13.34 7.27 7.72
C ASN A 144 -12.90 6.26 8.78
N THR A 145 -12.83 4.97 8.45
CA THR A 145 -12.40 3.91 9.38
C THR A 145 -11.72 2.75 8.65
N LEU A 146 -10.99 1.93 9.41
CA LEU A 146 -10.41 0.66 8.98
C LEU A 146 -10.86 -0.45 9.95
N PRO A 147 -11.84 -1.31 9.60
CA PRO A 147 -12.34 -2.37 10.48
C PRO A 147 -11.30 -3.44 10.80
N LEU A 148 -10.69 -3.38 11.99
CA LEU A 148 -9.50 -4.17 12.32
C LEU A 148 -9.72 -5.69 12.34
N GLY A 149 -10.88 -6.17 12.79
CA GLY A 149 -11.14 -7.61 13.01
C GLY A 149 -11.22 -8.46 11.74
N ILE A 150 -11.50 -7.84 10.59
CA ILE A 150 -11.51 -8.50 9.28
C ILE A 150 -10.23 -8.23 8.49
N ASN A 151 -9.54 -7.14 8.82
CA ASN A 151 -8.47 -6.60 7.99
C ASN A 151 -7.11 -7.25 8.28
N PHE A 152 -6.94 -7.91 9.42
CA PHE A 152 -5.69 -8.60 9.77
C PHE A 152 -5.95 -9.98 10.37
N TYR A 153 -5.17 -10.97 9.93
CA TYR A 153 -5.27 -12.33 10.44
C TYR A 153 -3.91 -13.03 10.45
N TYR A 154 -3.73 -13.93 11.41
CA TYR A 154 -2.68 -14.94 11.37
C TYR A 154 -3.13 -16.06 10.44
N HIS A 155 -2.23 -16.46 9.54
CA HIS A 155 -2.45 -17.57 8.63
C HIS A 155 -1.30 -18.56 8.76
N ASP A 156 -1.63 -19.79 9.14
CA ASP A 156 -0.69 -20.89 9.12
C ASP A 156 -0.66 -21.48 7.71
N ILE A 157 0.48 -21.35 7.02
CA ILE A 157 0.65 -21.81 5.65
C ILE A 157 0.61 -23.35 5.56
N SER A 158 0.94 -24.06 6.65
CA SER A 158 0.98 -25.51 6.68
C SER A 158 -0.39 -26.15 6.86
N THR A 159 -1.26 -25.55 7.69
CA THR A 159 -2.60 -26.07 8.00
C THR A 159 -3.71 -25.33 7.26
N GLY A 160 -3.46 -24.13 6.74
CA GLY A 160 -4.46 -23.24 6.15
C GLY A 160 -5.36 -22.54 7.18
N GLU A 161 -5.11 -22.71 8.48
CA GLU A 161 -5.90 -22.09 9.53
C GLU A 161 -5.77 -20.57 9.51
N LYS A 162 -6.90 -19.87 9.70
CA LYS A 162 -6.98 -18.40 9.80
C LYS A 162 -7.57 -18.00 11.15
N THR A 163 -6.86 -17.14 11.88
CA THR A 163 -7.37 -16.52 13.12
C THR A 163 -7.17 -15.01 13.08
N THR A 164 -8.15 -14.24 13.56
CA THR A 164 -8.06 -12.77 13.60
C THR A 164 -6.82 -12.32 14.37
N ALA A 165 -6.09 -11.37 13.79
CA ALA A 165 -4.90 -10.82 14.41
C ALA A 165 -5.25 -9.85 15.55
N THR A 166 -4.41 -9.80 16.56
CA THR A 166 -4.53 -8.87 17.67
C THR A 166 -3.87 -7.55 17.28
N VAL A 167 -4.70 -6.59 16.86
CA VAL A 167 -4.26 -5.21 16.63
C VAL A 167 -4.31 -4.49 17.98
N HIS A 168 -3.15 -4.15 18.52
CA HIS A 168 -3.03 -3.51 19.82
C HIS A 168 -3.34 -2.02 19.75
N ASN A 169 -2.90 -1.35 18.69
CA ASN A 169 -3.11 0.07 18.52
C ASN A 169 -3.35 0.42 17.04
N LEU A 170 -4.32 1.30 16.79
CA LEU A 170 -4.59 1.91 15.49
C LEU A 170 -4.55 3.42 15.68
N THR A 171 -3.53 4.06 15.10
CA THR A 171 -3.33 5.51 15.21
C THR A 171 -3.38 6.16 13.83
N ALA A 172 -4.21 7.19 13.68
CA ALA A 172 -4.19 8.06 12.51
C ALA A 172 -3.06 9.09 12.65
N LEU A 173 -2.00 8.93 11.86
CA LEU A 173 -0.90 9.90 11.76
C LEU A 173 -1.27 11.10 10.88
N LEU A 174 -2.18 10.87 9.93
CA LEU A 174 -2.95 11.93 9.29
C LEU A 174 -4.44 11.67 9.55
N PRO A 175 -5.24 12.70 9.85
CA PRO A 175 -6.60 12.54 10.35
C PRO A 175 -7.49 11.75 9.39
N TRP A 176 -8.35 10.88 9.94
CA TRP A 176 -9.40 10.20 9.19
C TRP A 176 -10.31 11.16 8.42
N GLY A 177 -10.87 10.69 7.32
CA GLY A 177 -11.75 11.47 6.45
C GLY A 177 -11.03 12.55 5.64
N SER A 178 -9.70 12.64 5.73
CA SER A 178 -8.91 13.56 4.93
C SER A 178 -8.80 13.07 3.48
N ALA A 179 -8.52 13.99 2.55
CA ALA A 179 -8.25 13.65 1.14
C ALA A 179 -7.15 12.59 0.98
N THR A 180 -6.20 12.55 1.92
CA THR A 180 -5.24 11.47 2.07
C THR A 180 -5.07 11.16 3.55
N ASN A 181 -5.03 9.89 3.92
CA ASN A 181 -4.84 9.46 5.30
C ASN A 181 -3.50 8.70 5.43
N ARG A 182 -3.03 8.59 6.67
CA ARG A 182 -1.91 7.73 7.05
C ARG A 182 -2.21 7.12 8.38
N LEU A 183 -2.19 5.80 8.40
CA LEU A 183 -2.58 4.99 9.54
C LEU A 183 -1.38 4.18 10.00
N SER A 184 -1.27 3.99 11.30
CA SER A 184 -0.30 3.13 11.95
C SER A 184 -1.02 2.03 12.69
N CYS A 185 -0.78 0.78 12.31
CA CYS A 185 -1.39 -0.40 12.90
C CYS A 185 -0.30 -1.19 13.64
N GLU A 186 -0.40 -1.30 14.94
CA GLU A 186 0.49 -2.12 15.78
C GLU A 186 -0.14 -3.50 16.00
N ILE A 187 0.56 -4.55 15.58
CA ILE A 187 0.09 -5.94 15.64
C ILE A 187 1.10 -6.76 16.41
N TRP A 188 0.62 -7.60 17.32
CA TRP A 188 1.44 -8.48 18.15
C TRP A 188 1.21 -9.92 17.76
N SER A 189 2.25 -10.62 17.30
CA SER A 189 2.16 -12.06 17.04
C SER A 189 1.80 -12.85 18.31
N ARG A 190 1.13 -14.00 18.16
CA ARG A 190 0.72 -14.83 19.30
C ARG A 190 1.93 -15.44 20.03
N PRO A 191 1.88 -15.59 21.36
CA PRO A 191 2.98 -16.15 22.15
C PRO A 191 3.04 -17.68 22.15
N GLU A 192 1.98 -18.37 21.70
CA GLU A 192 1.87 -19.82 21.68
C GLU A 192 2.78 -20.40 20.58
N VAL A 193 4.01 -20.78 20.95
CA VAL A 193 5.06 -21.36 20.08
C VAL A 193 4.59 -22.62 19.32
N ILE A 194 3.47 -23.24 19.73
CA ILE A 194 2.93 -24.45 19.11
C ILE A 194 2.07 -24.16 17.87
N ILE A 195 1.41 -22.99 17.81
CA ILE A 195 0.61 -22.57 16.64
C ILE A 195 1.42 -21.66 15.72
N ALA A 196 2.35 -20.89 16.30
CA ALA A 196 3.29 -20.04 15.57
C ALA A 196 4.55 -20.82 15.15
N GLY A 197 4.39 -21.90 14.40
CA GLY A 197 5.52 -22.52 13.69
C GLY A 197 6.13 -21.52 12.69
N ASP A 198 7.30 -21.85 12.13
CA ASP A 198 7.96 -21.03 11.08
C ASP A 198 7.12 -20.82 9.81
N ALA A 199 5.90 -21.38 9.77
CA ALA A 199 4.91 -21.28 8.70
C ALA A 199 3.79 -20.24 8.94
N THR A 200 3.79 -19.49 10.06
CA THR A 200 2.76 -18.47 10.31
C THR A 200 3.10 -17.12 9.68
N VAL A 201 2.16 -16.54 8.94
CA VAL A 201 2.24 -15.19 8.39
C VAL A 201 1.12 -14.31 8.90
N ILE A 202 1.44 -13.04 9.14
CA ILE A 202 0.45 -11.98 9.32
C ILE A 202 0.00 -11.56 7.93
N ARG A 203 -1.29 -11.73 7.64
CA ARG A 203 -1.93 -11.30 6.40
C ARG A 203 -2.82 -10.11 6.65
N ALA A 204 -2.97 -9.29 5.60
CA ALA A 204 -3.90 -8.19 5.58
C ALA A 204 -4.87 -8.31 4.39
N LEU A 205 -6.16 -8.12 4.66
CA LEU A 205 -7.22 -7.96 3.67
C LEU A 205 -7.80 -6.57 3.92
N LEU A 206 -7.12 -5.52 3.47
CA LEU A 206 -7.48 -4.17 3.90
C LEU A 206 -8.66 -3.61 3.11
N GLU A 207 -9.74 -3.37 3.83
CA GLU A 207 -10.90 -2.61 3.37
C GLU A 207 -11.18 -1.46 4.34
N GLY A 208 -11.18 -0.23 3.84
CA GLY A 208 -11.52 0.98 4.58
C GLY A 208 -12.93 1.45 4.24
N THR A 209 -13.65 1.96 5.22
CA THR A 209 -14.99 2.55 4.96
C THR A 209 -14.85 4.02 4.58
N THR A 210 -15.74 4.47 3.70
CA THR A 210 -15.80 5.85 3.24
C THR A 210 -17.24 6.37 3.30
N SER A 211 -17.40 7.69 3.45
CA SER A 211 -18.70 8.36 3.37
C SER A 211 -19.06 8.78 1.95
N VAL A 212 -18.18 8.50 0.98
CA VAL A 212 -18.33 8.86 -0.44
C VAL A 212 -17.85 7.70 -1.31
N GLY A 213 -18.54 7.45 -2.41
CA GLY A 213 -18.21 6.35 -3.32
C GLY A 213 -18.31 4.97 -2.68
N ASN A 214 -17.48 4.05 -3.16
CA ASN A 214 -17.33 2.70 -2.61
C ASN A 214 -16.25 2.65 -1.52
N ASN A 215 -16.21 1.54 -0.77
CA ASN A 215 -15.14 1.28 0.20
C ASN A 215 -13.75 1.37 -0.45
N ALA A 216 -12.77 1.80 0.33
CA ALA A 216 -11.39 1.87 -0.08
C ALA A 216 -10.75 0.49 0.01
N HIS A 217 -10.36 -0.07 -1.13
CA HIS A 217 -9.66 -1.35 -1.17
C HIS A 217 -8.16 -1.14 -1.42
N LEU A 218 -7.34 -2.07 -0.94
CA LEU A 218 -5.95 -2.15 -1.36
C LEU A 218 -5.88 -2.46 -2.87
N ARG A 219 -5.02 -1.76 -3.60
CA ARG A 219 -4.80 -1.96 -5.04
C ARG A 219 -4.02 -3.26 -5.33
N VAL A 220 -4.65 -4.40 -5.09
CA VAL A 220 -4.16 -5.75 -5.37
C VAL A 220 -5.10 -6.48 -6.31
N SER A 221 -4.57 -7.38 -7.12
CA SER A 221 -5.42 -8.36 -7.81
C SER A 221 -6.03 -9.32 -6.80
N ALA A 222 -7.23 -9.81 -7.07
CA ALA A 222 -7.86 -10.88 -6.27
C ALA A 222 -6.84 -12.02 -6.05
N PRO A 223 -6.72 -12.58 -4.81
CA PRO A 223 -7.71 -12.57 -3.72
C PRO A 223 -7.66 -11.37 -2.75
N TYR A 224 -6.98 -10.28 -3.08
CA TYR A 224 -6.89 -9.05 -2.26
C TYR A 224 -6.21 -9.19 -0.89
N ASP A 225 -5.78 -10.40 -0.55
CA ASP A 225 -4.93 -10.70 0.60
C ASP A 225 -3.46 -10.37 0.30
N ILE A 226 -2.77 -9.78 1.28
CA ILE A 226 -1.33 -9.57 1.22
C ILE A 226 -0.63 -10.11 2.46
N ASP A 227 0.47 -10.82 2.26
CA ASP A 227 1.37 -11.19 3.34
C ASP A 227 2.18 -9.97 3.80
N VAL A 228 2.18 -9.70 5.11
CA VAL A 228 2.83 -8.52 5.71
C VAL A 228 4.15 -8.91 6.37
N ALA A 229 4.12 -9.94 7.22
CA ALA A 229 5.27 -10.36 8.01
C ALA A 229 5.18 -11.86 8.29
N GLN A 230 6.33 -12.52 8.40
CA GLN A 230 6.43 -13.92 8.78
C GLN A 230 6.87 -14.05 10.23
N VAL A 231 6.23 -14.92 10.99
CA VAL A 231 6.70 -15.29 12.32
C VAL A 231 7.81 -16.33 12.16
N LEU A 232 9.00 -16.05 12.69
CA LEU A 232 10.15 -16.95 12.65
C LEU A 232 10.80 -17.02 14.04
N GLY A 233 10.82 -18.22 14.61
CA GLY A 233 11.35 -18.44 15.96
C GLY A 233 10.54 -17.77 17.07
N THR A 234 11.09 -17.78 18.27
CA THR A 234 10.39 -17.31 19.48
C THR A 234 11.25 -16.35 20.30
N SER A 235 10.60 -15.35 20.92
CA SER A 235 11.26 -14.47 21.89
C SER A 235 11.67 -15.22 23.18
N TYR A 236 11.13 -16.42 23.42
CA TYR A 236 11.53 -17.26 24.56
C TYR A 236 12.97 -17.79 24.48
N THR A 237 13.68 -17.65 23.37
CA THR A 237 15.11 -18.02 23.32
C THR A 237 16.04 -16.85 23.62
N ASP A 238 15.50 -15.62 23.77
CA ASP A 238 16.31 -14.40 23.90
C ASP A 238 16.42 -13.86 25.34
N TRP A 239 15.69 -14.44 26.30
CA TRP A 239 15.77 -13.98 27.68
C TRP A 239 16.94 -14.66 28.41
N SER A 240 17.84 -13.83 28.95
CA SER A 240 18.82 -14.25 29.95
C SER A 240 18.35 -13.77 31.33
N VAL A 241 18.24 -14.67 32.30
CA VAL A 241 17.96 -14.30 33.70
C VAL A 241 19.27 -13.82 34.34
N VAL A 242 19.30 -12.57 34.81
CA VAL A 242 20.38 -12.09 35.66
C VAL A 242 19.94 -12.19 37.12
N LEU A 243 20.43 -13.23 37.81
CA LEU A 243 20.21 -13.37 39.25
C LEU A 243 21.11 -12.38 39.99
N LYS A 244 20.51 -11.35 40.61
CA LYS A 244 21.23 -10.43 41.49
C LYS A 244 21.38 -11.08 42.87
N GLY A 245 22.60 -11.50 43.21
CA GLY A 245 22.93 -11.98 44.55
C GLY A 245 22.65 -10.92 45.62
N ARG A 246 22.19 -11.36 46.80
CA ARG A 246 22.01 -10.50 47.97
C ARG A 246 23.40 -10.04 48.43
N LYS A 247 23.61 -8.73 48.63
CA LYS A 247 24.80 -8.26 49.35
C LYS A 247 24.69 -8.76 50.78
N ASN A 248 25.68 -9.54 51.23
CA ASN A 248 25.89 -9.82 52.65
C ASN A 248 26.40 -8.55 53.34
#